data_AF-A0A1H3DJD2-F1
#
_entry.id   AF-A0A1H3DJD2-F1
#
_cell.length_a   1.000
_cell.length_b   1.000
_cell.length_c   1.000
_cell.angle_alpha   90.00
_cell.angle_beta   90.00
_cell.angle_gamma   90.00
#
_symmetry.space_group_name_H-M   'P 1'
#
loop_
_entity.id
_entity.type
_entity.pdbx_description
1 polymer ?
#
loop_
_entity_poly.entity_id
_entity_poly.type
_entity_poly.pdbx_seq_one_letter_code
_entity_poly.pdbx_strand_id
1 'polypeptide(L)'
;MTTLALPSGLTWRLLASGLVQTLGLLALRLLLIAVGLFVVPMALPWCNTNQSTRTPFTEALGDWLLITLPGWAWLWSNDRDGAAGDKRGWWHTHAPFALGAYHWLSQLLWLAYRNPANNARFTRLMGCPVTECDMQFWGDETVEDDPGKGGMRLLVATHRETARRYVGFYWVHEWPSLAVWLGTRPALVAAISAAARWEWAMTFTTWLLTPNLRALVVQIGFKGEPSDWAEDYSADLLRQWKGFTFETNPFKGIGASLIV
;
A
#
# COMPACT_ATOMS: atom_id res chain seq x y z
N MET A 1 -27.05 -28.64 5.56
CA MET A 1 -25.93 -27.86 4.98
C MET A 1 -26.37 -27.39 3.61
N THR A 2 -26.77 -26.13 3.49
CA THR A 2 -27.09 -25.49 2.21
C THR A 2 -25.77 -25.23 1.49
N THR A 3 -25.57 -25.84 0.33
CA THR A 3 -24.45 -25.51 -0.55
C THR A 3 -24.66 -24.08 -1.06
N LEU A 4 -23.85 -23.14 -0.57
CA LEU A 4 -23.81 -21.78 -1.11
C LEU A 4 -23.31 -21.89 -2.56
N ALA A 5 -24.21 -21.65 -3.52
CA ALA A 5 -23.84 -21.52 -4.92
C ALA A 5 -22.94 -20.29 -5.06
N LEU A 6 -21.85 -20.43 -5.82
CA LEU A 6 -21.00 -19.28 -6.15
C LEU A 6 -21.77 -18.31 -7.06
N PRO A 7 -21.51 -16.99 -6.96
CA PRO A 7 -22.00 -16.03 -7.93
C PRO A 7 -21.65 -16.43 -9.37
N SER A 8 -22.46 -16.00 -10.35
CA SER A 8 -22.19 -16.25 -11.76
C SER A 8 -20.78 -15.77 -12.16
N GLY A 9 -20.09 -16.57 -12.98
CA GLY A 9 -18.71 -16.31 -13.41
C GLY A 9 -17.62 -16.75 -12.42
N LEU A 10 -17.95 -16.88 -11.13
CA LEU A 10 -17.00 -17.35 -10.13
C LEU A 10 -17.02 -18.88 -10.06
N THR A 11 -15.86 -19.52 -10.29
CA THR A 11 -15.73 -20.98 -10.27
C THR A 11 -14.68 -21.39 -9.23
N TRP A 12 -14.84 -22.60 -8.66
CA TRP A 12 -13.83 -23.16 -7.76
C TRP A 12 -12.44 -23.26 -8.41
N ARG A 13 -12.38 -23.50 -9.73
CA ARG A 13 -11.12 -23.51 -10.49
C ARG A 13 -10.47 -22.14 -10.51
N LEU A 14 -11.25 -21.09 -10.75
CA LEU A 14 -10.77 -19.70 -10.71
C LEU A 14 -10.24 -19.36 -9.31
N LEU A 15 -11.02 -19.65 -8.26
CA LEU A 15 -10.62 -19.41 -6.87
C LEU A 15 -9.33 -20.16 -6.50
N ALA A 16 -9.23 -21.45 -6.84
CA ALA A 16 -8.04 -22.25 -6.59
C ALA A 16 -6.81 -21.70 -7.35
N SER A 17 -6.97 -21.36 -8.64
CA SER A 17 -5.88 -20.77 -9.42
C SER A 17 -5.45 -19.40 -8.89
N GLY A 18 -6.42 -18.58 -8.45
CA GLY A 18 -6.19 -17.28 -7.82
C GLY A 18 -5.45 -17.42 -6.49
N LEU A 19 -5.81 -18.41 -5.67
CA LEU A 19 -5.11 -18.72 -4.43
C LEU A 19 -3.66 -19.14 -4.69
N VAL A 20 -3.42 -20.06 -5.64
CA VAL A 20 -2.05 -20.49 -6.01
C VAL A 20 -1.22 -19.31 -6.53
N GLN A 21 -1.79 -18.49 -7.42
CA GLN A 21 -1.15 -17.26 -7.90
C GLN A 21 -0.82 -16.33 -6.74
N THR A 22 -1.77 -16.11 -5.83
CA THR A 22 -1.62 -15.20 -4.69
C THR A 22 -0.52 -15.67 -3.75
N LEU A 23 -0.49 -16.96 -3.40
CA LEU A 23 0.54 -17.53 -2.54
C LEU A 23 1.92 -17.47 -3.19
N GLY A 24 2.04 -17.79 -4.49
CA GLY A 24 3.30 -17.71 -5.22
C GLY A 24 3.83 -16.28 -5.31
N LEU A 25 2.97 -15.32 -5.65
CA LEU A 25 3.34 -13.90 -5.72
C LEU A 25 3.61 -13.30 -4.33
N LEU A 26 2.92 -13.75 -3.29
CA LEU A 26 3.20 -13.36 -1.90
C LEU A 26 4.58 -13.83 -1.47
N ALA A 27 4.92 -15.11 -1.73
CA ALA A 27 6.26 -15.64 -1.42
C ALA A 27 7.34 -14.84 -2.17
N LEU A 28 7.14 -14.57 -3.45
CA LEU A 28 8.05 -13.72 -4.23
C LEU A 28 8.14 -12.31 -3.67
N ARG A 29 7.02 -11.69 -3.30
CA ARG A 29 6.97 -10.34 -2.71
C ARG A 29 7.77 -10.27 -1.42
N LEU A 30 7.59 -11.24 -0.51
CA LEU A 30 8.33 -11.32 0.74
C LEU A 30 9.83 -11.52 0.50
N LEU A 31 10.22 -12.36 -0.47
CA LEU A 31 11.61 -12.51 -0.89
C LEU A 31 12.19 -11.18 -1.40
N LEU A 32 11.47 -10.47 -2.27
CA LEU A 32 11.90 -9.17 -2.79
C LEU A 32 12.04 -8.12 -1.68
N ILE A 33 11.15 -8.12 -0.68
CA ILE A 33 11.27 -7.26 0.51
C ILE A 33 12.57 -7.57 1.25
N ALA A 34 12.80 -8.84 1.57
CA ALA A 34 14.00 -9.27 2.30
C ALA A 34 15.30 -8.92 1.55
N VAL A 35 15.35 -9.17 0.23
CA VAL A 35 16.50 -8.79 -0.61
C VAL A 35 16.65 -7.26 -0.67
N GLY A 36 15.54 -6.52 -0.71
CA GLY A 36 15.53 -5.06 -0.74
C GLY A 36 16.18 -4.42 0.49
N LEU A 37 16.11 -5.06 1.66
CA LEU A 37 16.80 -4.60 2.87
C LEU A 37 18.33 -4.53 2.70
N PHE A 38 18.90 -5.29 1.77
CA PHE A 38 20.33 -5.25 1.43
C PHE A 38 20.60 -4.42 0.17
N VAL A 39 19.79 -4.60 -0.87
CA VAL A 39 19.98 -3.93 -2.16
C VAL A 39 19.80 -2.42 -2.06
N VAL A 40 18.76 -1.93 -1.37
CA VAL A 40 18.48 -0.49 -1.26
C VAL A 40 19.62 0.29 -0.58
N PRO A 41 20.11 -0.08 0.62
CA PRO A 41 21.19 0.69 1.26
C PRO A 41 22.49 0.64 0.44
N MET A 42 22.75 -0.47 -0.28
CA MET A 42 23.84 -0.52 -1.25
C MET A 42 23.58 0.44 -2.40
N ALA A 43 22.40 0.47 -2.99
CA ALA A 43 22.10 1.24 -4.20
C ALA A 43 21.99 2.76 -3.98
N LEU A 44 21.55 3.20 -2.80
CA LEU A 44 21.24 4.60 -2.50
C LEU A 44 22.39 5.62 -2.75
N PRO A 45 23.65 5.33 -2.42
CA PRO A 45 24.77 6.23 -2.74
C PRO A 45 24.95 6.50 -4.24
N TRP A 46 24.37 5.68 -5.11
CA TRP A 46 24.46 5.77 -6.56
C TRP A 46 23.12 6.16 -7.22
N CYS A 47 22.23 6.81 -6.46
CA CYS A 47 20.97 7.32 -6.99
C CYS A 47 21.16 8.28 -8.17
N ASN A 48 20.20 8.25 -9.09
CA ASN A 48 20.07 9.21 -10.18
C ASN A 48 19.04 10.26 -9.81
N THR A 49 19.42 11.53 -9.83
CA THR A 49 18.49 12.65 -9.62
C THR A 49 18.12 13.28 -10.95
N ASN A 50 16.84 13.26 -11.31
CA ASN A 50 16.35 13.88 -12.53
C ASN A 50 15.94 15.34 -12.29
N GLN A 51 16.85 16.28 -12.59
CA GLN A 51 16.61 17.70 -12.39
C GLN A 51 15.48 18.28 -13.24
N SER A 52 15.17 17.68 -14.39
CA SER A 52 14.08 18.18 -15.26
C SER A 52 12.69 17.96 -14.65
N THR A 53 12.59 17.15 -13.60
CA THR A 53 11.34 16.85 -12.90
C THR A 53 11.06 17.77 -11.72
N ARG A 54 11.94 18.76 -11.47
CA ARG A 54 11.79 19.68 -10.35
C ARG A 54 10.47 20.44 -10.43
N THR A 55 9.68 20.36 -9.39
CA THR A 55 8.45 21.12 -9.22
C THR A 55 8.24 21.38 -7.72
N PRO A 56 7.59 22.48 -7.31
CA PRO A 56 7.15 22.62 -5.93
C PRO A 56 6.32 21.42 -5.48
N PHE A 57 6.43 21.05 -4.20
CA PHE A 57 5.46 20.14 -3.58
C PHE A 57 4.07 20.79 -3.60
N THR A 58 3.02 19.99 -3.77
CA THR A 58 1.65 20.54 -3.83
C THR A 58 1.03 20.81 -2.45
N GLU A 59 1.50 20.13 -1.39
CA GLU A 59 0.94 20.22 -0.03
C GLU A 59 2.02 20.45 1.06
N ALA A 60 3.28 20.65 0.68
CA ALA A 60 4.40 20.89 1.59
C ALA A 60 5.30 22.03 1.09
N LEU A 61 6.17 22.55 1.96
CA LEU A 61 7.19 23.51 1.56
C LEU A 61 8.37 22.80 0.86
N GLY A 62 8.93 23.45 -0.16
CA GLY A 62 10.08 22.96 -0.91
C GLY A 62 9.72 22.36 -2.27
N ASP A 63 10.72 21.78 -2.92
CA ASP A 63 10.59 21.17 -4.23
C ASP A 63 10.57 19.64 -4.13
N TRP A 64 9.82 19.00 -5.03
CA TRP A 64 9.90 17.60 -5.38
C TRP A 64 10.83 17.39 -6.58
N LEU A 65 11.59 16.29 -6.54
CA LEU A 65 12.48 15.81 -7.59
C LEU A 65 12.38 14.29 -7.68
N LEU A 66 12.36 13.74 -8.90
CA LEU A 66 12.45 12.30 -9.09
C LEU A 66 13.89 11.83 -8.81
N ILE A 67 14.04 11.00 -7.77
CA ILE A 67 15.29 10.34 -7.40
C ILE A 67 15.10 8.84 -7.55
N THR A 68 15.86 8.18 -8.43
CA THR A 68 15.76 6.73 -8.66
C THR A 68 17.04 6.00 -8.30
N LEU A 69 16.94 4.69 -8.07
CA LEU A 69 18.10 3.84 -7.85
C LEU A 69 18.83 3.59 -9.19
N PRO A 70 20.10 3.17 -9.18
CA PRO A 70 20.79 2.72 -10.39
C PRO A 70 20.07 1.53 -11.05
N GLY A 71 20.26 1.37 -12.36
CA GLY A 71 19.52 0.39 -13.17
C GLY A 71 19.57 -1.05 -12.66
N TRP A 72 20.69 -1.49 -12.07
CA TRP A 72 20.82 -2.83 -11.48
C TRP A 72 19.91 -3.06 -10.26
N ALA A 73 19.50 -1.98 -9.58
CA ALA A 73 18.59 -1.98 -8.45
C ALA A 73 17.18 -1.48 -8.81
N TRP A 74 16.87 -1.36 -10.11
CA TRP A 74 15.63 -0.77 -10.62
C TRP A 74 14.37 -1.38 -9.98
N LEU A 75 14.36 -2.69 -9.73
CA LEU A 75 13.21 -3.38 -9.15
C LEU A 75 12.78 -2.80 -7.78
N TRP A 76 13.74 -2.29 -6.99
CA TRP A 76 13.54 -1.64 -5.69
C TRP A 76 13.43 -0.12 -5.76
N SER A 77 13.50 0.45 -6.96
CA SER A 77 13.23 1.86 -7.16
C SER A 77 11.72 2.13 -7.23
N ASN A 78 11.39 3.40 -7.47
CA ASN A 78 10.04 3.89 -7.67
C ASN A 78 10.08 4.92 -8.80
N ASP A 79 9.74 4.53 -10.02
CA ASP A 79 9.84 5.45 -11.17
C ASP A 79 8.74 6.54 -11.17
N ARG A 80 7.74 6.41 -10.29
CA ARG A 80 6.64 7.38 -10.16
C ARG A 80 6.95 8.45 -9.12
N ASP A 81 7.27 8.02 -7.90
CA ASP A 81 7.48 8.94 -6.76
C ASP A 81 8.97 9.12 -6.45
N GLY A 82 9.82 8.19 -6.87
CA GLY A 82 11.24 8.17 -6.51
C GLY A 82 11.48 7.87 -5.03
N ALA A 83 12.73 8.08 -4.62
CA ALA A 83 13.21 7.95 -3.26
C ALA A 83 12.71 9.08 -2.34
N ALA A 84 12.36 10.23 -2.92
CA ALA A 84 11.84 11.40 -2.21
C ALA A 84 10.34 11.27 -1.82
N GLY A 85 9.65 10.22 -2.27
CA GLY A 85 8.22 10.06 -2.06
C GLY A 85 7.39 10.94 -2.99
N ASP A 86 6.08 11.02 -2.77
CA ASP A 86 5.17 11.57 -3.78
C ASP A 86 5.21 13.11 -3.87
N LYS A 87 4.72 13.64 -5.01
CA LYS A 87 4.69 15.09 -5.33
C LYS A 87 3.88 15.95 -4.37
N ARG A 88 3.01 15.36 -3.53
CA ARG A 88 2.30 16.13 -2.50
C ARG A 88 3.24 16.57 -1.38
N GLY A 89 4.36 15.86 -1.21
CA GLY A 89 5.27 16.09 -0.09
C GLY A 89 4.84 15.39 1.18
N TRP A 90 3.92 14.42 1.09
CA TRP A 90 3.48 13.66 2.26
C TRP A 90 4.68 13.00 2.96
N TRP A 91 5.54 12.32 2.20
CA TRP A 91 6.75 11.71 2.77
C TRP A 91 7.74 12.74 3.29
N HIS A 92 7.83 13.91 2.66
CA HIS A 92 8.70 14.99 3.12
C HIS A 92 8.30 15.46 4.53
N THR A 93 7.01 15.59 4.81
CA THR A 93 6.49 16.04 6.11
C THR A 93 6.45 14.93 7.16
N HIS A 94 6.27 13.67 6.76
CA HIS A 94 6.02 12.55 7.67
C HIS A 94 7.18 11.56 7.79
N ALA A 95 8.32 11.81 7.12
CA ALA A 95 9.51 10.98 7.26
C ALA A 95 9.93 10.87 8.74
N PRO A 96 10.39 9.69 9.19
CA PRO A 96 10.83 9.48 10.57
C PRO A 96 11.86 10.52 11.01
N PHE A 97 11.74 10.95 12.28
CA PHE A 97 12.61 11.95 12.91
C PHE A 97 12.61 13.33 12.23
N ALA A 98 11.57 13.64 11.45
CA ALA A 98 11.43 14.91 10.73
C ALA A 98 12.63 15.24 9.81
N LEU A 99 13.30 14.21 9.29
CA LEU A 99 14.52 14.35 8.48
C LEU A 99 14.25 14.91 7.07
N GLY A 100 12.99 14.98 6.65
CA GLY A 100 12.60 15.36 5.31
C GLY A 100 12.88 14.26 4.27
N ALA A 101 12.32 14.42 3.07
CA ALA A 101 12.41 13.44 1.98
C ALA A 101 13.83 13.21 1.42
N TYR A 102 14.72 14.19 1.57
CA TYR A 102 16.03 14.19 0.93
C TYR A 102 17.14 13.58 1.79
N HIS A 103 16.87 13.32 3.07
CA HIS A 103 17.82 12.66 3.93
C HIS A 103 17.96 11.17 3.55
N TRP A 104 19.20 10.66 3.55
CA TRP A 104 19.50 9.29 3.14
C TRP A 104 18.66 8.25 3.89
N LEU A 105 18.51 8.40 5.21
CA LEU A 105 17.68 7.50 6.02
C LEU A 105 16.20 7.53 5.62
N SER A 106 15.66 8.70 5.29
CA SER A 106 14.27 8.81 4.81
C SER A 106 14.08 8.09 3.49
N GLN A 107 15.04 8.21 2.57
CA GLN A 107 15.01 7.49 1.29
C GLN A 107 15.12 5.97 1.48
N LEU A 108 15.98 5.53 2.40
CA LEU A 108 16.10 4.12 2.79
C LEU A 108 14.77 3.59 3.33
N LEU A 109 14.17 4.27 4.31
CA LEU A 109 12.92 3.81 4.91
C LEU A 109 11.76 3.85 3.90
N TRP A 110 11.75 4.82 3.00
CA TRP A 110 10.78 4.86 1.91
C TRP A 110 10.89 3.66 0.98
N LEU A 111 12.08 3.41 0.44
CA LEU A 111 12.27 2.40 -0.61
C LEU A 111 12.41 0.98 -0.06
N ALA A 112 13.02 0.77 1.11
CA ALA A 112 13.26 -0.56 1.66
C ALA A 112 12.10 -1.06 2.55
N TYR A 113 11.35 -0.15 3.18
CA TYR A 113 10.33 -0.52 4.16
C TYR A 113 8.91 -0.11 3.76
N ARG A 114 8.69 1.16 3.40
CA ARG A 114 7.33 1.66 3.09
C ARG A 114 6.83 1.20 1.71
N ASN A 115 7.70 1.22 0.71
CA ASN A 115 7.43 0.84 -0.69
C ASN A 115 8.50 -0.10 -1.27
N PRO A 116 8.76 -1.24 -0.62
CA PRO A 116 9.76 -2.20 -1.09
C PRO A 116 9.43 -2.71 -2.48
N ALA A 117 10.44 -2.86 -3.33
CA ALA A 117 10.29 -3.46 -4.66
C ALA A 117 9.14 -2.84 -5.49
N ASN A 118 8.96 -1.52 -5.46
CA ASN A 118 7.77 -0.88 -6.03
C ASN A 118 7.68 -1.09 -7.56
N ASN A 119 8.80 -0.94 -8.26
CA ASN A 119 8.87 -1.15 -9.71
C ASN A 119 8.55 -2.59 -10.14
N ALA A 120 8.50 -3.56 -9.23
CA ALA A 120 8.01 -4.90 -9.55
C ALA A 120 6.61 -4.87 -10.18
N ARG A 121 5.77 -3.86 -9.86
CA ARG A 121 4.46 -3.66 -10.49
C ARG A 121 4.50 -3.42 -12.00
N PHE A 122 5.64 -3.02 -12.55
CA PHE A 122 5.83 -2.82 -13.99
C PHE A 122 6.31 -4.09 -14.70
N THR A 123 6.57 -5.16 -13.96
CA THR A 123 6.90 -6.46 -14.55
C THR A 123 5.61 -7.16 -14.95
N ARG A 124 5.65 -7.94 -16.05
CA ARG A 124 4.52 -8.79 -16.41
C ARG A 124 4.15 -9.76 -15.28
N LEU A 125 5.09 -10.21 -14.47
CA LEU A 125 4.81 -11.19 -13.41
C LEU A 125 3.95 -10.59 -12.28
N MET A 126 4.33 -9.41 -11.78
CA MET A 126 3.71 -8.79 -10.60
C MET A 126 2.85 -7.56 -10.92
N GLY A 127 2.66 -7.25 -12.21
CA GLY A 127 1.85 -6.13 -12.70
C GLY A 127 0.62 -6.58 -13.48
N CYS A 128 -0.49 -5.88 -13.27
CA CYS A 128 -1.71 -5.96 -14.06
C CYS A 128 -1.87 -4.67 -14.88
N PRO A 129 -1.81 -4.70 -16.22
CA PRO A 129 -2.12 -3.55 -17.07
C PRO A 129 -3.63 -3.40 -17.18
N VAL A 130 -4.23 -2.53 -16.37
CA VAL A 130 -5.70 -2.50 -16.21
C VAL A 130 -6.44 -2.09 -17.50
N THR A 131 -5.85 -1.20 -18.29
CA THR A 131 -6.36 -0.74 -19.59
C THR A 131 -6.40 -1.82 -20.65
N GLU A 132 -5.68 -2.92 -20.45
CA GLU A 132 -5.61 -4.06 -21.38
C GLU A 132 -6.47 -5.25 -20.89
N CYS A 133 -7.17 -5.08 -19.77
CA CYS A 133 -7.96 -6.12 -19.11
C CYS A 133 -9.45 -5.79 -19.09
N ASP A 134 -10.27 -6.83 -19.16
CA ASP A 134 -11.66 -6.77 -18.69
C ASP A 134 -11.71 -7.11 -17.20
N MET A 135 -12.67 -6.52 -16.49
CA MET A 135 -12.78 -6.64 -15.03
C MET A 135 -14.07 -7.33 -14.62
N GLN A 136 -13.98 -8.17 -13.60
CA GLN A 136 -15.11 -8.64 -12.80
C GLN A 136 -14.77 -8.47 -11.32
N PHE A 137 -15.77 -8.16 -10.50
CA PHE A 137 -15.61 -8.13 -9.06
C PHE A 137 -16.84 -8.69 -8.35
N TRP A 138 -16.63 -9.12 -7.12
CA TRP A 138 -17.66 -9.62 -6.20
C TRP A 138 -17.42 -9.03 -4.82
N GLY A 139 -18.51 -8.78 -4.07
CA GLY A 139 -18.46 -8.10 -2.77
C GLY A 139 -18.94 -6.65 -2.88
N ASP A 140 -18.40 -5.78 -2.03
CA ASP A 140 -18.86 -4.40 -1.92
C ASP A 140 -18.34 -3.53 -3.09
N GLU A 141 -19.21 -2.68 -3.64
CA GLU A 141 -18.90 -1.78 -4.77
C GLU A 141 -17.92 -0.67 -4.38
N THR A 142 -17.91 -0.28 -3.11
CA THR A 142 -16.92 0.64 -2.53
C THR A 142 -16.27 -0.02 -1.31
N VAL A 143 -14.95 -0.15 -1.33
CA VAL A 143 -14.12 -0.67 -0.24
C VAL A 143 -12.92 0.25 -0.20
N GLU A 144 -12.83 1.07 0.83
CA GLU A 144 -11.80 2.11 0.97
C GLU A 144 -11.44 2.27 2.45
N ASP A 145 -10.25 2.79 2.73
CA ASP A 145 -9.83 3.12 4.09
C ASP A 145 -10.39 4.45 4.60
N ASP A 146 -11.68 4.67 4.36
CA ASP A 146 -12.46 5.86 4.72
C ASP A 146 -13.65 5.49 5.63
N PRO A 147 -14.18 6.44 6.44
CA PRO A 147 -15.18 6.11 7.45
C PRO A 147 -16.45 5.57 6.81
N GLY A 148 -16.94 4.43 7.28
CA GLY A 148 -18.12 3.78 6.72
C GLY A 148 -17.93 3.12 5.35
N LYS A 149 -16.71 3.12 4.79
CA LYS A 149 -16.37 2.46 3.51
C LYS A 149 -15.62 1.13 3.70
N GLY A 150 -15.69 0.56 4.90
CA GLY A 150 -15.23 -0.80 5.17
C GLY A 150 -16.03 -1.83 4.36
N GLY A 151 -15.42 -2.97 4.04
CA GLY A 151 -16.02 -4.00 3.21
C GLY A 151 -14.99 -5.01 2.70
N MET A 152 -15.44 -5.93 1.85
CA MET A 152 -14.56 -6.88 1.15
C MET A 152 -14.85 -6.92 -0.35
N ARG A 153 -13.80 -7.07 -1.13
CA ARG A 153 -13.88 -7.22 -2.59
C ARG A 153 -12.91 -8.27 -3.08
N LEU A 154 -13.43 -9.18 -3.90
CA LEU A 154 -12.64 -10.02 -4.78
C LEU A 154 -12.70 -9.45 -6.19
N LEU A 155 -11.55 -9.25 -6.80
CA LEU A 155 -11.40 -8.71 -8.15
C LEU A 155 -10.69 -9.74 -9.02
N VAL A 156 -11.17 -9.88 -10.25
CA VAL A 156 -10.50 -10.63 -11.30
C VAL A 156 -10.39 -9.75 -12.55
N ALA A 157 -9.16 -9.47 -12.96
CA ALA A 157 -8.86 -8.85 -14.23
C ALA A 157 -8.42 -9.92 -15.23
N THR A 158 -8.93 -9.88 -16.45
CA THR A 158 -8.56 -10.79 -17.53
C THR A 158 -8.02 -9.99 -18.70
N HIS A 159 -6.75 -10.19 -19.04
CA HIS A 159 -6.13 -9.55 -20.18
C HIS A 159 -6.83 -9.97 -21.48
N ARG A 160 -7.23 -9.00 -22.31
CA ARG A 160 -8.05 -9.24 -23.51
C ARG A 160 -7.37 -10.13 -24.55
N GLU A 161 -6.09 -9.90 -24.80
CA GLU A 161 -5.34 -10.66 -25.81
C GLU A 161 -4.79 -11.99 -25.30
N THR A 162 -4.22 -12.01 -24.08
CA THR A 162 -3.51 -13.19 -23.57
C THR A 162 -4.38 -14.12 -22.72
N ALA A 163 -5.62 -13.71 -22.41
CA ALA A 163 -6.52 -14.36 -21.46
C ALA A 163 -5.94 -14.56 -20.05
N ARG A 164 -4.79 -13.94 -19.74
CA ARG A 164 -4.15 -14.04 -18.44
C ARG A 164 -5.02 -13.40 -17.38
N ARG A 165 -5.16 -14.07 -16.24
CA ARG A 165 -5.97 -13.61 -15.12
C ARG A 165 -5.12 -13.09 -13.97
N TYR A 166 -5.61 -12.03 -13.34
CA TYR A 166 -5.03 -11.39 -12.18
C TYR A 166 -6.07 -11.35 -11.08
N VAL A 167 -5.78 -11.95 -9.93
CA VAL A 167 -6.73 -12.06 -8.81
C VAL A 167 -6.29 -11.15 -7.67
N GLY A 168 -7.21 -10.34 -7.16
CA GLY A 168 -6.98 -9.41 -6.06
C GLY A 168 -8.04 -9.56 -4.98
N PHE A 169 -7.62 -9.57 -3.72
CA PHE A 169 -8.50 -9.50 -2.57
C PHE A 169 -8.21 -8.22 -1.78
N TYR A 170 -9.26 -7.44 -1.54
CA TYR A 170 -9.19 -6.24 -0.73
C TYR A 170 -10.22 -6.32 0.39
N TRP A 171 -9.76 -6.11 1.62
CA TRP A 171 -10.61 -6.13 2.79
C TRP A 171 -10.26 -4.99 3.73
N VAL A 172 -11.26 -4.19 4.05
CA VAL A 172 -11.16 -3.12 5.02
C VAL A 172 -12.15 -3.44 6.13
N HIS A 173 -11.65 -3.59 7.34
CA HIS A 173 -12.47 -3.67 8.53
C HIS A 173 -12.22 -2.45 9.40
N GLU A 174 -13.24 -1.62 9.50
CA GLU A 174 -13.26 -0.51 10.45
C GLU A 174 -13.45 -1.09 11.85
N TRP A 175 -12.46 -0.85 12.72
CA TRP A 175 -12.60 -1.16 14.14
C TRP A 175 -13.01 0.12 14.86
N PRO A 176 -13.81 0.01 15.95
CA PRO A 176 -13.85 1.09 16.92
C PRO A 176 -12.41 1.39 17.36
N SER A 177 -12.09 2.67 17.59
CA SER A 177 -10.74 3.06 18.00
C SER A 177 -10.22 2.15 19.12
N LEU A 178 -8.93 1.80 19.11
CA LEU A 178 -8.37 0.99 20.19
C LEU A 178 -8.64 1.64 21.56
N ALA A 179 -8.72 2.97 21.62
CA ALA A 179 -9.19 3.73 22.77
C ALA A 179 -10.63 3.41 23.20
N VAL A 180 -11.58 3.31 22.26
CA VAL A 180 -12.97 2.90 22.54
C VAL A 180 -13.01 1.46 23.02
N TRP A 181 -12.28 0.55 22.37
CA TRP A 181 -12.21 -0.85 22.81
C TRP A 181 -11.54 -0.98 24.18
N LEU A 182 -10.41 -0.30 24.42
CA LEU A 182 -9.71 -0.27 25.71
C LEU A 182 -10.50 0.48 26.79
N GLY A 183 -11.33 1.45 26.41
CA GLY A 183 -12.26 2.15 27.31
C GLY A 183 -13.28 1.20 27.93
N THR A 184 -13.60 0.07 27.27
CA THR A 184 -14.40 -1.02 27.86
C THR A 184 -13.60 -1.91 28.82
N ARG A 185 -12.28 -1.71 28.97
CA ARG A 185 -11.33 -2.55 29.73
C ARG A 185 -10.35 -1.72 30.58
N PRO A 186 -10.82 -0.95 31.58
CA PRO A 186 -9.99 -0.02 32.35
C PRO A 186 -8.80 -0.70 33.07
N ALA A 187 -8.95 -1.95 33.52
CA ALA A 187 -7.86 -2.69 34.16
C ALA A 187 -6.68 -2.99 33.20
N LEU A 188 -6.98 -3.25 31.92
CA LEU A 188 -5.94 -3.47 30.90
C LEU A 188 -5.19 -2.18 30.58
N VAL A 189 -5.92 -1.06 30.49
CA VAL A 189 -5.32 0.28 30.31
C VAL A 189 -4.38 0.61 31.46
N ALA A 190 -4.82 0.40 32.71
CA ALA A 190 -3.98 0.64 33.88
C ALA A 190 -2.71 -0.23 33.86
N ALA A 191 -2.83 -1.49 33.46
CA ALA A 191 -1.68 -2.40 33.34
C ALA A 191 -0.69 -1.97 32.24
N ILE A 192 -1.19 -1.58 31.06
CA ILE A 192 -0.35 -1.09 29.95
C ILE A 192 0.36 0.21 30.36
N SER A 193 -0.36 1.16 30.94
CA SER A 193 0.21 2.44 31.41
C SER A 193 1.24 2.24 32.53
N ALA A 194 1.00 1.32 33.46
CA ALA A 194 1.98 1.00 34.51
C ALA A 194 3.23 0.27 34.00
N ALA A 195 3.10 -0.48 32.90
CA ALA A 195 4.21 -1.19 32.25
C ALA A 195 5.02 -0.29 31.29
N ALA A 196 4.43 0.79 30.79
CA ALA A 196 5.09 1.79 29.95
C ALA A 196 6.05 2.67 30.78
N ARG A 197 7.17 2.08 31.20
CA ARG A 197 8.18 2.76 32.06
C ARG A 197 9.12 3.69 31.29
N TRP A 198 9.02 3.73 29.97
CA TRP A 198 9.90 4.48 29.09
C TRP A 198 9.11 5.55 28.35
N GLU A 199 9.73 6.72 28.14
CA GLU A 199 9.09 7.87 27.48
C GLU A 199 8.50 7.50 26.11
N TRP A 200 9.23 6.73 25.30
CA TRP A 200 8.74 6.22 24.00
C TRP A 200 7.56 5.25 24.14
N ALA A 201 7.54 4.43 25.20
CA ALA A 201 6.45 3.49 25.47
C ALA A 201 5.20 4.23 25.94
N MET A 202 5.38 5.32 26.69
CA MET A 202 4.30 6.24 27.06
C MET A 202 3.74 6.94 25.82
N THR A 203 4.57 7.48 24.94
CA THR A 203 4.11 8.07 23.67
C THR A 203 3.33 7.08 22.81
N PHE A 204 3.84 5.85 22.68
CA PHE A 204 3.14 4.79 21.94
C PHE A 204 1.81 4.41 22.60
N THR A 205 1.79 4.29 23.94
CA THR A 205 0.58 3.98 24.72
C THR A 205 -0.46 5.10 24.59
N THR A 206 -0.05 6.36 24.72
CA THR A 206 -0.92 7.53 24.50
C THR A 206 -1.45 7.56 23.06
N TRP A 207 -0.60 7.28 22.07
CA TRP A 207 -1.03 7.20 20.66
C TRP A 207 -2.05 6.08 20.42
N LEU A 208 -1.86 4.90 21.03
CA LEU A 208 -2.80 3.77 21.00
C LEU A 208 -4.13 4.11 21.69
N LEU A 209 -4.08 4.89 22.78
CA LEU A 209 -5.23 5.28 23.60
C LEU A 209 -5.92 6.57 23.13
N THR A 210 -5.40 7.24 22.11
CA THR A 210 -6.04 8.45 21.57
C THR A 210 -7.27 8.03 20.75
N PRO A 211 -8.49 8.55 21.04
CA PRO A 211 -9.69 8.18 20.30
C PRO A 211 -9.64 8.72 18.88
N ASN A 212 -9.29 7.86 17.93
CA ASN A 212 -9.31 8.13 16.49
C ASN A 212 -9.87 6.90 15.77
N LEU A 213 -10.71 7.07 14.75
CA LEU A 213 -11.18 5.93 13.94
C LEU A 213 -9.98 5.24 13.29
N ARG A 214 -9.93 3.90 13.40
CA ARG A 214 -8.84 3.08 12.88
C ARG A 214 -9.41 1.94 12.04
N ALA A 215 -8.80 1.69 10.89
CA ALA A 215 -9.09 0.52 10.07
C ALA A 215 -7.97 -0.48 10.26
N LEU A 216 -8.37 -1.75 10.33
CA LEU A 216 -7.56 -2.83 9.83
C LEU A 216 -7.78 -2.90 8.32
N VAL A 217 -6.76 -2.50 7.56
CA VAL A 217 -6.74 -2.70 6.12
C VAL A 217 -5.90 -3.93 5.83
N VAL A 218 -6.48 -4.89 5.13
CA VAL A 218 -5.77 -6.05 4.58
C VAL A 218 -5.95 -6.04 3.09
N GLN A 219 -4.83 -5.97 2.39
CA GLN A 219 -4.82 -6.00 0.95
C GLN A 219 -3.84 -7.06 0.48
N ILE A 220 -4.32 -8.00 -0.33
CA ILE A 220 -3.52 -9.10 -0.85
C ILE A 220 -3.90 -9.32 -2.32
N GLY A 221 -2.92 -9.25 -3.22
CA GLY A 221 -3.17 -9.41 -4.65
C GLY A 221 -3.11 -8.10 -5.41
N PHE A 222 -3.69 -8.08 -6.61
CA PHE A 222 -3.64 -6.92 -7.50
C PHE A 222 -4.55 -5.79 -7.01
N LYS A 223 -3.99 -4.58 -6.79
CA LYS A 223 -4.70 -3.37 -6.35
C LYS A 223 -5.48 -2.70 -7.49
N GLY A 224 -6.55 -3.33 -7.96
CA GLY A 224 -7.46 -2.69 -8.91
C GLY A 224 -8.70 -2.11 -8.21
N GLU A 225 -9.11 -0.91 -8.62
CA GLU A 225 -10.42 -0.33 -8.30
C GLU A 225 -11.25 -0.23 -9.58
N PRO A 226 -12.60 -0.38 -9.56
CA PRO A 226 -13.42 -0.25 -10.75
C PRO A 226 -13.17 1.04 -11.55
N SER A 227 -12.92 2.15 -10.86
CA SER A 227 -12.53 3.44 -11.44
C SER A 227 -11.27 3.35 -12.31
N ASP A 228 -10.33 2.46 -11.97
CA ASP A 228 -9.08 2.28 -12.70
C ASP A 228 -9.30 1.79 -14.13
N TRP A 229 -10.41 1.11 -14.43
CA TRP A 229 -10.76 0.62 -15.77
C TRP A 229 -11.42 1.69 -16.64
N ALA A 230 -11.89 2.77 -16.04
CA ALA A 230 -12.51 3.91 -16.73
C ALA A 230 -11.57 5.12 -16.85
N GLU A 231 -10.46 5.14 -16.09
CA GLU A 231 -9.48 6.22 -16.09
C GLU A 231 -8.72 6.31 -17.42
N ASP A 232 -8.53 7.55 -17.91
CA ASP A 232 -7.61 7.82 -19.02
C ASP A 232 -6.17 7.99 -18.50
N TYR A 233 -5.31 7.02 -18.84
CA TYR A 233 -3.89 7.04 -18.48
C TYR A 233 -2.97 7.62 -19.55
N SER A 234 -3.51 8.25 -20.60
CA SER A 234 -2.72 8.81 -21.71
C SER A 234 -1.61 9.77 -21.26
N ALA A 235 -1.83 10.50 -20.16
CA ALA A 235 -0.85 11.44 -19.59
C ALA A 235 0.25 10.77 -18.75
N ASP A 236 0.03 9.55 -18.24
CA ASP A 236 0.98 8.80 -17.42
C ASP A 236 0.69 7.29 -17.50
N LEU A 237 1.28 6.65 -18.51
CA LEU A 237 1.11 5.21 -18.75
C LEU A 237 1.63 4.34 -17.60
N LEU A 238 2.45 4.86 -16.68
CA LEU A 238 2.86 4.08 -15.51
C LEU A 238 1.71 3.84 -14.55
N ARG A 239 0.68 4.70 -14.54
CA ARG A 239 -0.49 4.56 -13.66
C ARG A 239 -1.41 3.40 -14.04
N GLN A 240 -1.36 2.94 -15.30
CA GLN A 240 -2.16 1.78 -15.74
C GLN A 240 -1.68 0.45 -15.15
N TRP A 241 -0.47 0.41 -14.58
CA TRP A 241 0.09 -0.80 -13.98
C TRP A 241 -0.24 -0.89 -12.51
N LYS A 242 -1.14 -1.81 -12.15
CA LYS A 242 -1.48 -2.13 -10.76
C LYS A 242 -0.67 -3.33 -10.30
N GLY A 243 0.11 -3.14 -9.24
CA GLY A 243 0.99 -4.16 -8.70
C GLY A 243 0.26 -5.18 -7.83
N PHE A 244 0.87 -6.36 -7.71
CA PHE A 244 0.61 -7.27 -6.61
C PHE A 244 1.10 -6.63 -5.31
N THR A 245 0.19 -6.48 -4.36
CA THR A 245 0.45 -5.87 -3.06
C THR A 245 0.17 -6.87 -1.95
N PHE A 246 0.97 -6.77 -0.89
CA PHE A 246 0.66 -7.34 0.41
C PHE A 246 0.80 -6.21 1.42
N GLU A 247 -0.32 -5.75 1.96
CA GLU A 247 -0.38 -4.68 2.94
C GLU A 247 -1.31 -5.11 4.08
N THR A 248 -0.79 -5.08 5.30
CA THR A 248 -1.59 -5.17 6.52
C THR A 248 -1.33 -3.89 7.31
N ASN A 249 -2.38 -3.09 7.45
CA ASN A 249 -2.32 -1.86 8.21
C ASN A 249 -3.33 -1.93 9.35
N PRO A 250 -2.92 -2.42 10.54
CA PRO A 250 -3.84 -2.63 11.67
C PRO A 250 -4.35 -1.34 12.30
N PHE A 251 -3.74 -0.20 12.00
CA PHE A 251 -4.06 1.08 12.64
C PHE A 251 -4.07 2.23 11.62
N LYS A 252 -4.57 1.97 10.41
CA LYS A 252 -4.69 3.02 9.39
C LYS A 252 -5.68 4.06 9.92
N GLY A 253 -5.26 5.32 9.98
CA GLY A 253 -6.19 6.39 10.32
C GLY A 253 -7.25 6.45 9.23
N ILE A 254 -8.50 6.27 9.63
CA ILE A 254 -9.64 6.41 8.73
C ILE A 254 -10.12 7.84 8.88
N GLY A 255 -10.16 8.60 7.78
CA GLY A 255 -10.58 9.99 7.70
C GLY A 255 -10.94 10.68 9.01
N ALA A 256 -9.98 11.36 9.63
CA ALA A 256 -10.27 12.76 9.86
C ALA A 256 -10.04 13.40 8.50
N SER A 257 -11.12 13.75 7.79
CA SER A 257 -11.03 14.94 6.95
C SER A 257 -10.32 15.96 7.83
N LEU A 258 -9.20 16.52 7.36
CA LEU A 258 -8.60 17.66 8.00
C LEU A 258 -9.73 18.66 8.19
N ILE A 259 -10.27 18.75 9.42
CA ILE A 259 -11.04 19.90 9.83
C ILE A 259 -9.97 20.98 9.91
N VAL A 260 -9.73 21.64 8.78
CA VAL A 260 -8.95 22.87 8.70
C VAL A 260 -9.74 23.96 9.42
#